data_AF-A0A920E8L3-F1
#
_entry.id   AF-A0A920E8L3-F1
#
_cell.length_a   1.000
_cell.length_b   1.000
_cell.length_c   1.000
_cell.angle_alpha   90.00
_cell.angle_beta   90.00
_cell.angle_gamma   90.00
#
_symmetry.space_group_name_H-M   'P 1'
#
loop_
_entity.id
_entity.type
_entity.pdbx_description
1 polymer ?
#
loop_
_entity_poly.entity_id
_entity_poly.type
_entity_poly.pdbx_seq_one_letter_code
_entity_poly.pdbx_strand_id
1 'polypeptide(L)'
;MSLFKPFSKIQIWIMGVLFFVFGTAHLKALANVENLWSARIPISLEGTIRPIEIIREQTSVGGRITAITVEENDEVQKNQLLLSLKNDTQKQQLELAQLQQKINQNNLRDREQQISLAKVQIDSASNTIKDRQRQVKLAETQIEVSKNSLWFRKRISKT
;
A
#
# COMPACT_ATOMS: atom_id res chain seq x y z
N MET A 1 -49.59 -90.68 -28.74
CA MET A 1 -48.42 -90.81 -27.83
C MET A 1 -48.79 -90.11 -26.54
N SER A 2 -49.05 -90.90 -25.52
CA SER A 2 -49.72 -90.54 -24.26
C SER A 2 -48.82 -89.76 -23.30
N LEU A 3 -49.28 -88.62 -22.77
CA LEU A 3 -49.11 -88.30 -21.34
C LEU A 3 -49.89 -87.06 -20.83
N PHE A 4 -51.11 -86.76 -21.29
CA PHE A 4 -51.95 -85.77 -20.60
C PHE A 4 -52.81 -86.46 -19.53
N LYS A 5 -52.22 -86.67 -18.35
CA LYS A 5 -52.96 -87.00 -17.13
C LYS A 5 -53.83 -85.79 -16.78
N PRO A 6 -55.13 -85.93 -16.47
CA PRO A 6 -55.90 -84.81 -15.93
C PRO A 6 -55.23 -84.37 -14.63
N PHE A 7 -54.74 -83.12 -14.60
CA PHE A 7 -54.13 -82.57 -13.40
C PHE A 7 -55.13 -82.69 -12.26
N SER A 8 -54.74 -83.40 -11.20
CA SER A 8 -55.58 -83.56 -10.01
C SER A 8 -55.90 -82.20 -9.42
N LYS A 9 -57.09 -82.04 -8.83
CA LYS A 9 -57.53 -80.77 -8.18
C LYS A 9 -56.49 -80.22 -7.20
N ILE A 10 -55.72 -81.11 -6.57
CA ILE A 10 -54.61 -80.78 -5.64
C ILE A 10 -53.43 -80.12 -6.36
N GLN A 11 -53.10 -80.55 -7.58
CA GLN A 11 -51.95 -80.03 -8.34
C GLN A 11 -52.20 -78.61 -8.86
N ILE A 12 -53.44 -78.33 -9.27
CA ILE A 12 -53.88 -76.98 -9.68
C ILE A 12 -53.90 -76.04 -8.48
N TRP A 13 -54.31 -76.54 -7.31
CA TRP A 13 -54.30 -75.78 -6.07
C TRP A 13 -52.86 -75.45 -5.62
N ILE A 14 -51.93 -76.41 -5.70
CA ILE A 14 -50.51 -76.18 -5.38
C ILE A 14 -49.89 -75.13 -6.33
N MET A 15 -50.19 -75.19 -7.63
CA MET A 15 -49.69 -74.18 -8.59
C MET A 15 -50.29 -72.79 -8.35
N GLY A 16 -51.58 -72.71 -7.99
CA GLY A 16 -52.21 -71.45 -7.58
C GLY A 16 -51.59 -70.85 -6.32
N VAL A 17 -51.29 -71.69 -5.32
CA VAL A 17 -50.61 -71.27 -4.10
C VAL A 17 -49.17 -70.83 -4.40
N LEU A 18 -48.43 -71.55 -5.25
CA LEU A 18 -47.06 -71.20 -5.60
C LEU A 18 -46.99 -69.88 -6.38
N PHE A 19 -47.91 -69.66 -7.33
CA PHE A 19 -48.01 -68.41 -8.08
C PHE A 19 -48.39 -67.22 -7.18
N PHE A 20 -49.25 -67.43 -6.18
CA PHE A 20 -49.62 -66.41 -5.20
C PHE A 20 -48.46 -66.06 -4.25
N VAL A 21 -47.71 -67.07 -3.80
CA VAL A 21 -46.53 -66.87 -2.93
C VAL A 21 -45.40 -66.18 -3.69
N PHE A 22 -45.16 -66.52 -4.96
CA PHE A 22 -44.08 -65.90 -5.76
C PHE A 22 -44.45 -64.51 -6.30
N GLY A 23 -45.71 -64.30 -6.73
CA GLY A 23 -46.18 -63.02 -7.24
C GLY A 23 -46.22 -61.91 -6.19
N THR A 24 -46.54 -62.25 -4.93
CA THR A 24 -46.58 -61.27 -3.83
C THR A 24 -45.18 -60.86 -3.33
N ALA A 25 -44.14 -61.66 -3.58
CA ALA A 25 -42.77 -61.32 -3.21
C ALA A 25 -42.22 -60.15 -4.06
N HIS A 26 -42.58 -60.07 -5.35
CA HIS A 26 -42.09 -59.03 -6.24
C HIS A 26 -42.76 -57.66 -6.01
N LEU A 27 -44.04 -57.65 -5.60
CA LEU A 27 -44.79 -56.45 -5.21
C LEU A 27 -44.29 -55.85 -3.88
N LYS A 28 -43.93 -56.69 -2.90
CA LYS A 28 -43.39 -56.24 -1.60
C LYS A 28 -42.00 -55.61 -1.70
N ALA A 29 -41.20 -55.97 -2.70
CA ALA A 29 -39.89 -55.36 -2.93
C ALA A 29 -39.99 -53.94 -3.50
N LEU A 30 -40.99 -53.66 -4.35
CA LEU A 30 -41.20 -52.34 -4.96
C LEU A 30 -41.74 -51.31 -3.95
N ALA A 31 -42.67 -51.73 -3.09
CA ALA A 31 -43.24 -50.89 -2.02
C ALA A 31 -42.19 -50.44 -0.97
N ASN A 32 -41.09 -51.19 -0.81
CA ASN A 32 -40.01 -50.83 0.11
C ASN A 32 -39.08 -49.73 -0.43
N VAL A 33 -39.11 -49.44 -1.74
CA VAL A 33 -38.32 -48.32 -2.33
C VAL A 33 -38.93 -46.97 -1.96
N GLU A 34 -40.26 -46.91 -1.81
CA GLU A 34 -40.99 -45.72 -1.36
C GLU A 34 -40.63 -45.36 0.10
N ASN A 35 -40.40 -46.39 0.93
CA ASN A 35 -39.94 -46.24 2.31
C ASN A 35 -38.50 -45.74 2.44
N LEU A 36 -37.66 -45.86 1.40
CA LEU A 36 -36.30 -45.29 1.41
C LEU A 36 -36.33 -43.75 1.27
N TRP A 37 -37.35 -43.20 0.61
CA TRP A 37 -37.55 -41.75 0.54
C TRP A 37 -38.14 -41.18 1.84
N SER A 38 -38.90 -42.00 2.57
CA SER A 38 -39.47 -41.67 3.89
C SER A 38 -38.43 -41.77 5.03
N ALA A 39 -37.34 -42.51 4.82
CA ALA A 39 -36.26 -42.69 5.78
C ALA A 39 -35.12 -41.65 5.68
N ARG A 40 -35.39 -40.46 5.08
CA ARG A 40 -34.42 -39.37 5.09
C ARG A 40 -34.40 -38.75 6.49
N ILE A 41 -33.57 -39.29 7.38
CA ILE A 41 -33.31 -38.71 8.70
C ILE A 41 -32.66 -37.34 8.46
N PRO A 42 -33.29 -36.22 8.82
CA PRO A 42 -32.64 -34.93 8.73
C PRO A 42 -31.46 -34.93 9.69
N ILE A 43 -30.24 -34.71 9.17
CA ILE A 43 -29.08 -34.47 10.02
C ILE A 43 -29.27 -33.12 10.70
N SER A 44 -29.70 -33.12 11.95
CA SER A 44 -29.75 -31.92 12.78
C SER A 44 -28.33 -31.60 13.24
N LEU A 45 -27.69 -30.63 12.59
CA LEU A 45 -26.42 -30.09 13.03
C LEU A 45 -26.71 -28.98 14.03
N GLU A 46 -26.53 -29.28 15.31
CA GLU A 46 -26.59 -28.27 16.37
C GLU A 46 -25.26 -27.52 16.42
N GLY A 47 -25.32 -26.20 16.30
CA GLY A 47 -24.14 -25.35 16.27
C GLY A 47 -24.49 -23.95 16.73
N THR A 48 -23.54 -23.28 17.38
CA THR A 48 -23.72 -21.88 17.77
C THR A 48 -23.46 -20.98 16.57
N ILE A 49 -24.43 -20.12 16.25
CA ILE A 49 -24.20 -19.05 15.27
C ILE A 49 -23.17 -18.08 15.87
N ARG A 50 -22.07 -17.90 15.15
CA ARG A 50 -21.03 -16.93 15.50
C ARG A 50 -20.88 -15.94 14.35
N PRO A 51 -20.60 -14.66 14.65
CA PRO A 51 -20.26 -13.69 13.63
C PRO A 51 -19.04 -14.15 12.84
N ILE A 52 -19.02 -13.82 11.55
CA ILE A 52 -17.92 -14.15 10.64
C ILE A 52 -16.64 -13.45 11.10
N GLU A 53 -16.75 -12.20 11.57
CA GLU A 53 -15.66 -11.40 12.09
C GLU A 53 -16.16 -10.44 13.19
N ILE A 54 -15.34 -10.22 14.23
CA ILE A 54 -15.59 -9.24 15.29
C ILE A 54 -14.44 -8.25 15.28
N ILE A 55 -14.68 -7.03 14.83
CA ILE A 55 -13.69 -5.95 14.80
C ILE A 55 -13.99 -5.00 15.96
N ARG A 56 -12.97 -4.71 16.78
CA ARG A 56 -13.05 -3.70 17.85
C ARG A 56 -12.24 -2.49 17.43
N GLU A 57 -12.93 -1.42 17.08
CA GLU A 57 -12.30 -0.16 16.73
C GLU A 57 -11.75 0.55 17.97
N GLN A 58 -10.45 0.84 17.95
CA GLN A 58 -9.77 1.59 18.99
C GLN A 58 -9.09 2.81 18.38
N THR A 59 -9.19 3.94 19.06
CA THR A 59 -8.56 5.17 18.60
C THR A 59 -7.05 5.06 18.76
N SER A 60 -6.29 5.13 17.66
CA SER A 60 -4.82 5.09 17.71
C SER A 60 -4.21 6.34 18.34
N VAL A 61 -4.97 7.43 18.43
CA VAL A 61 -4.55 8.72 18.98
C VAL A 61 -5.45 9.10 20.17
N GLY A 62 -4.84 9.65 21.21
CA GLY A 62 -5.59 10.29 22.30
C GLY A 62 -6.22 11.60 21.82
N GLY A 63 -7.40 11.94 22.31
CA GLY A 63 -8.09 13.18 21.96
C GLY A 63 -9.49 13.23 22.55
N ARG A 64 -10.15 14.39 22.43
CA ARG A 64 -11.54 14.56 22.87
C ARG A 64 -12.49 14.19 21.72
N ILE A 65 -13.42 13.28 21.98
CA ILE A 65 -14.49 12.96 21.01
C ILE A 65 -15.32 14.22 20.79
N THR A 66 -15.45 14.64 19.54
CA THR A 66 -16.16 15.88 19.16
C THR A 66 -17.49 15.57 18.50
N ALA A 67 -17.54 14.51 17.71
CA ALA A 67 -18.76 14.03 17.09
C ALA A 67 -18.71 12.52 16.94
N ILE A 68 -19.86 11.88 17.13
CA ILE A 68 -20.13 10.50 16.76
C ILE A 68 -21.06 10.60 15.55
N THR A 69 -20.65 10.03 14.43
CA THR A 69 -21.35 10.19 13.14
C THR A 69 -22.38 9.08 12.91
N VAL A 70 -22.29 7.99 13.68
CA VAL A 70 -23.05 6.76 13.49
C VAL A 70 -23.84 6.43 14.77
N GLU A 71 -25.06 5.93 14.61
CA GLU A 71 -25.90 5.49 15.72
C GLU A 71 -25.63 4.02 16.10
N GLU A 72 -26.02 3.62 17.30
CA GLU A 72 -25.84 2.23 17.75
C GLU A 72 -26.69 1.27 16.90
N ASN A 73 -26.08 0.15 16.50
CA ASN A 73 -26.66 -0.90 15.64
C ASN A 73 -26.81 -0.54 14.15
N ASP A 74 -26.25 0.57 13.70
CA ASP A 74 -26.25 0.94 12.29
C ASP A 74 -25.29 0.08 11.45
N GLU A 75 -25.63 -0.14 10.18
CA GLU A 75 -24.78 -0.89 9.24
C GLU A 75 -23.71 0.04 8.66
N VAL A 76 -22.45 -0.21 9.01
CA VAL A 76 -21.31 0.61 8.58
C VAL A 76 -20.49 -0.03 7.49
N GLN A 77 -20.04 0.79 6.54
CA GLN A 77 -19.11 0.35 5.49
C GLN A 77 -17.65 0.48 5.93
N LYS A 78 -16.79 -0.30 5.29
CA LYS A 78 -15.33 -0.20 5.50
C LYS A 78 -14.84 1.21 5.17
N ASN A 79 -14.04 1.79 6.06
CA ASN A 79 -13.49 3.17 6.00
C ASN A 79 -14.54 4.29 6.16
N GLN A 80 -15.76 3.99 6.60
CA GLN A 80 -16.72 5.02 6.98
C GLN A 80 -16.24 5.76 8.24
N LEU A 81 -16.45 7.08 8.27
CA LEU A 81 -16.14 7.90 9.44
C LEU A 81 -17.13 7.57 10.57
N LEU A 82 -16.64 6.89 11.62
CA LEU A 82 -17.45 6.53 12.78
C LEU A 82 -17.50 7.66 13.82
N LEU A 83 -16.34 8.25 14.09
CA LEU A 83 -16.18 9.29 15.10
C LEU A 83 -15.07 10.26 14.72
N SER A 84 -15.20 11.49 15.20
CA SER A 84 -14.20 12.54 15.02
C SER A 84 -13.58 12.91 16.37
N LEU A 85 -12.25 12.80 16.48
CA LEU A 85 -11.49 13.29 17.62
C LEU A 85 -10.92 14.67 17.33
N LYS A 86 -11.04 15.58 18.29
CA LYS A 86 -10.32 16.84 18.29
C LYS A 86 -9.05 16.67 19.12
N ASN A 87 -7.91 16.84 18.45
CA ASN A 87 -6.60 16.90 19.07
C ASN A 87 -5.94 18.24 18.71
N ASP A 88 -6.07 19.22 19.60
CA ASP A 88 -5.54 20.56 19.38
C ASP A 88 -4.01 20.59 19.43
N THR A 89 -3.36 19.69 20.19
CA THR A 89 -1.90 19.65 20.33
C THR A 89 -1.23 19.13 19.06
N GLN A 90 -1.80 18.12 18.40
CA GLN A 90 -1.31 17.62 17.10
C GLN A 90 -1.46 18.67 16.00
N LYS A 91 -2.58 19.41 15.99
CA LYS A 91 -2.78 20.50 15.03
C LYS A 91 -1.73 21.60 15.23
N GLN A 92 -1.50 22.02 16.48
CA GLN A 92 -0.46 23.00 16.80
C GLN A 92 0.95 22.51 16.44
N GLN A 93 1.26 21.23 16.69
CA GLN A 93 2.54 20.63 16.30
C GLN A 93 2.73 20.62 14.78
N LEU A 94 1.67 20.31 14.03
CA LEU A 94 1.69 20.34 12.57
C LEU A 94 1.90 21.77 12.05
N GLU A 95 1.17 22.74 12.58
CA GLU A 95 1.33 24.16 12.22
C GLU A 95 2.76 24.65 12.54
N LEU A 96 3.31 24.29 13.71
CA LEU A 96 4.69 24.60 14.07
C LEU A 96 5.69 23.99 13.10
N ALA A 97 5.50 22.73 12.70
CA ALA A 97 6.37 22.05 11.76
C ALA A 97 6.33 22.72 10.37
N GLN A 98 5.14 23.12 9.91
CA GLN A 98 4.96 23.84 8.65
C GLN A 98 5.62 25.23 8.69
N LEU A 99 5.48 25.96 9.79
CA LEU A 99 6.15 27.25 9.97
C LEU A 99 7.67 27.09 9.97
N GLN A 100 8.20 26.09 10.67
CA GLN A 100 9.63 25.80 10.68
C GLN A 100 10.15 25.44 9.29
N GLN A 101 9.40 24.65 8.52
CA GLN A 101 9.75 24.34 7.14
C GLN A 101 9.82 25.60 6.27
N LYS A 102 8.86 26.52 6.41
CA LYS A 102 8.84 27.79 5.67
C LYS A 102 10.03 28.68 6.03
N ILE A 103 10.38 28.77 7.31
CA ILE A 103 11.57 29.49 7.79
C ILE A 103 12.83 28.88 7.17
N ASN A 104 12.96 27.54 7.19
CA ASN A 104 14.11 26.86 6.62
C ASN A 104 14.25 27.10 5.11
N GLN A 105 13.14 27.10 4.36
CA GLN A 105 13.15 27.42 2.94
C GLN A 105 13.61 28.85 2.66
N ASN A 106 13.18 29.81 3.48
CA ASN A 106 13.64 31.20 3.35
C ASN A 106 15.14 31.32 3.66
N ASN A 107 15.60 30.71 4.75
CA ASN A 107 17.01 30.70 5.11
C ASN A 107 17.89 30.06 4.03
N LEU A 108 17.42 29.01 3.34
CA LEU A 108 18.13 28.41 2.22
C LEU A 108 18.27 29.39 1.06
N ARG A 109 17.19 30.07 0.68
CA ARG A 109 17.20 31.07 -0.39
C ARG A 109 18.13 32.24 -0.08
N ASP A 110 18.12 32.72 1.16
CA ASP A 110 19.00 33.81 1.59
C ASP A 110 20.48 33.38 1.53
N ARG A 111 20.78 32.12 1.90
CA ARG A 111 22.15 31.57 1.77
C ARG A 111 22.57 31.43 0.32
N GLU A 112 21.69 31.00 -0.58
CA GLU A 112 21.99 30.94 -2.02
C GLU A 112 22.35 32.33 -2.57
N GLN A 113 21.61 33.37 -2.17
CA GLN A 113 21.92 34.75 -2.54
C GLN A 113 23.28 35.19 -1.98
N GLN A 114 23.58 34.87 -0.72
CA GLN A 114 24.89 35.17 -0.12
C GLN A 114 26.04 34.47 -0.86
N ILE A 115 25.86 33.21 -1.26
CA ILE A 115 26.85 32.47 -2.05
C ILE A 115 27.05 33.14 -3.42
N SER A 116 25.96 33.55 -4.07
CA SER A 116 26.02 34.27 -5.34
C SER A 116 26.81 35.58 -5.22
N LEU A 117 26.54 36.37 -4.18
CA LEU A 117 27.26 37.62 -3.89
C LEU A 117 28.74 37.37 -3.60
N ALA A 118 29.05 36.36 -2.78
CA ALA A 118 30.42 35.96 -2.48
C ALA A 118 31.18 35.53 -3.76
N LYS A 119 30.51 34.82 -4.67
CA LYS A 119 31.10 34.44 -5.97
C LYS A 119 31.45 35.68 -6.80
N VAL A 120 30.54 36.65 -6.91
CA VAL A 120 30.82 37.91 -7.62
C VAL A 120 32.00 38.67 -7.00
N GLN A 121 32.09 38.69 -5.66
CA GLN A 121 33.22 39.32 -4.96
C GLN A 121 34.55 38.61 -5.25
N ILE A 122 34.56 37.28 -5.27
CA ILE A 122 35.74 36.48 -5.63
C ILE A 122 36.15 36.75 -7.08
N ASP A 123 35.20 36.80 -8.00
CA ASP A 123 35.47 37.08 -9.42
C ASP A 123 36.06 38.48 -9.60
N SER A 124 35.51 39.49 -8.90
CA SER A 124 36.06 40.84 -8.88
C SER A 124 37.49 40.87 -8.31
N ALA A 125 37.73 40.21 -7.18
CA ALA A 125 39.05 40.13 -6.57
C ALA A 125 40.08 39.45 -7.51
N SER A 126 39.66 38.37 -8.19
CA SER A 126 40.48 37.68 -9.20
C SER A 126 40.85 38.61 -10.36
N ASN A 127 39.91 39.41 -10.85
CA ASN A 127 40.17 40.40 -11.89
C ASN A 127 41.14 41.49 -11.43
N THR A 128 40.99 41.99 -10.20
CA THR A 128 41.94 42.94 -9.61
C THR A 128 43.35 42.34 -9.50
N ILE A 129 43.48 41.08 -9.09
CA ILE A 129 44.79 40.40 -9.01
C ILE A 129 45.41 40.28 -10.41
N LYS A 130 44.64 39.89 -11.42
CA LYS A 130 45.12 39.82 -12.81
C LYS A 130 45.59 41.19 -13.32
N ASP A 131 44.85 42.25 -13.00
CA ASP A 131 45.25 43.61 -13.39
C ASP A 131 46.56 44.03 -12.71
N ARG A 132 46.67 43.83 -11.40
CA ARG A 132 47.92 44.08 -10.66
C ARG A 132 49.10 43.29 -11.23
N GLN A 133 48.90 42.03 -11.60
CA GLN A 133 49.95 41.22 -12.23
C GLN A 133 50.42 41.84 -13.57
N ARG A 134 49.50 42.40 -14.36
CA ARG A 134 49.87 43.13 -15.59
C ARG A 134 50.65 44.39 -15.28
N GLN A 135 50.24 45.16 -14.27
CA GLN A 135 50.96 46.37 -13.85
C GLN A 135 52.38 46.06 -13.38
N VAL A 136 52.57 44.99 -12.60
CA VAL A 136 53.90 44.53 -12.18
C VAL A 136 54.74 44.16 -13.39
N LYS A 137 54.21 43.39 -14.34
CA LYS A 137 54.92 43.02 -15.57
C LYS A 137 55.32 44.24 -16.40
N LEU A 138 54.44 45.25 -16.51
CA LEU A 138 54.75 46.50 -17.19
C LEU A 138 55.89 47.25 -16.48
N ALA A 139 55.85 47.37 -15.16
CA ALA A 139 56.91 48.00 -14.38
C ALA A 139 58.25 47.27 -14.53
N GLU A 140 58.25 45.93 -14.54
CA GLU A 140 59.44 45.11 -14.81
C GLU A 140 60.05 45.42 -16.18
N THR A 141 59.24 45.46 -17.23
CA THR A 141 59.71 45.81 -18.58
C THR A 141 60.28 47.22 -18.65
N GLN A 142 59.67 48.20 -17.97
CA GLN A 142 60.19 49.56 -17.89
C GLN A 142 61.54 49.63 -17.17
N ILE A 143 61.70 48.87 -16.08
CA ILE A 143 62.98 48.77 -15.36
C ILE A 143 64.04 48.15 -16.27
N GLU A 144 63.71 47.10 -17.02
CA GLU A 144 64.64 46.45 -17.94
C GLU A 144 65.10 47.39 -19.05
N VAL A 145 64.17 48.07 -19.72
CA VAL A 145 64.48 49.09 -20.74
C VAL A 145 65.35 50.20 -20.16
N SER A 146 65.03 50.67 -18.94
CA SER A 146 65.82 51.69 -18.25
C SER A 146 67.25 51.23 -17.98
N LYS A 147 67.44 50.01 -17.45
CA LYS A 147 68.76 49.41 -17.22
C LYS A 147 69.56 49.30 -18.52
N ASN A 148 68.91 48.85 -19.60
CA ASN A 148 69.55 48.73 -20.90
C ASN A 148 70.01 50.09 -21.42
N SER A 149 69.15 51.12 -21.34
CA SER A 149 69.48 52.48 -21.77
C SER A 149 70.67 53.09 -21.01
N LEU A 150 70.78 52.84 -19.69
CA LEU A 150 71.91 53.27 -18.86
C LEU A 150 73.20 52.57 -19.27
N TRP A 151 73.11 51.27 -19.54
CA TRP A 151 74.26 50.49 -19.99
C TRP A 151 74.78 50.97 -21.35
N PHE A 152 73.89 51.27 -22.30
CA PHE A 152 74.26 51.86 -23.59
C PHE A 152 74.98 53.20 -23.42
N ARG A 153 74.47 54.11 -22.60
CA ARG A 153 75.13 55.41 -22.32
C ARG A 153 76.53 55.23 -21.73
N LYS A 154 76.69 54.31 -20.77
CA LYS A 154 77.99 54.05 -20.12
C LYS A 154 79.05 53.55 -21.11
N ARG A 155 78.64 52.73 -22.09
CA ARG A 155 79.52 52.24 -23.15
C ARG A 155 80.01 53.37 -24.06
N ILE A 156 79.11 54.27 -24.48
CA ILE A 156 79.45 55.39 -25.36
C ILE A 156 80.41 56.37 -24.66
N SER A 157 80.30 56.56 -23.34
CA SER A 157 81.22 57.45 -22.59
C SER A 157 82.65 56.92 -22.42
N LYS A 158 82.91 55.64 -22.71
CA LYS A 158 84.20 54.98 -22.52
C LYS A 158 85.02 54.83 -23.81
N THR A 159 84.45 55.18 -24.95
CA THR A 159 85.09 55.27 -26.27
C THR A 159 85.33 56.72 -26.61
#